data_AF-A0A9E0UTZ9-F1
#
_entry.id   AF-A0A9E0UTZ9-F1
#
_cell.length_a   1.000
_cell.length_b   1.000
_cell.length_c   1.000
_cell.angle_alpha   90.00
_cell.angle_beta   90.00
_cell.angle_gamma   90.00
#
_symmetry.space_group_name_H-M   'P 1'
#
loop_
_entity.id
_entity.type
_entity.pdbx_description
1 polymer ?
#
loop_
_entity_poly.entity_id
_entity_poly.type
_entity_poly.pdbx_seq_one_letter_code
_entity_poly.pdbx_strand_id
1 'polypeptide(L)'
;MKIILSITSKYLFPFFILVSFISCERLDNNIDPVSNEAEVTINFLYFTPYRIQINSTIDGWATHNIWQPGTNTFKYTYNNVTGTNKMSIKFAVQNTTVPPDFYNLDSVWVNGGGGIAYADVKINGVSLNYQYAIDNGQRGSDIIFKLNSDGTPAPSGLTPVSPDERVQPEAAHGRRTVINPLPPPDKPYMQAWFQALQDHGSSSESTVEVKNIRVYAYLGNSSTPTLLQNYTYTPGSTFYDGGLFYRYPFFLQGRYDYHSPMTTYANINSSGNLVFHPSYINNKVWHWWNEPRISIPNNATGFRVESEMIITGSASVQAGLDFKSSTAAQGDECGAGEWKFGQPGWQTVVFDSKYNN
;
A
#
# COMPACT_ATOMS: atom_id res chain seq x y z
N MET A 1 2.07 27.22 -52.07
CA MET A 1 3.24 26.84 -51.25
C MET A 1 2.70 26.38 -49.90
N LYS A 2 2.70 25.08 -49.63
CA LYS A 2 2.06 24.46 -48.46
C LYS A 2 3.18 23.82 -47.64
N ILE A 3 3.50 24.41 -46.50
CA ILE A 3 4.47 23.85 -45.55
C ILE A 3 3.74 22.75 -44.78
N ILE A 4 4.18 21.51 -44.96
CA ILE A 4 3.79 20.38 -44.10
C ILE A 4 4.85 20.32 -43.00
N LEU A 5 4.48 20.67 -41.77
CA LEU A 5 5.28 20.36 -40.59
C LEU A 5 4.79 19.02 -40.03
N SER A 6 5.64 18.00 -40.17
CA SER A 6 5.51 16.72 -39.47
C SER A 6 6.27 16.84 -38.14
N ILE A 7 5.57 16.68 -37.02
CA ILE A 7 6.20 16.44 -35.72
C ILE A 7 5.85 15.02 -35.32
N THR A 8 6.85 14.13 -35.43
CA THR A 8 6.84 12.79 -34.83
C THR A 8 7.34 12.91 -33.39
N SER A 9 6.43 12.98 -32.40
CA SER A 9 6.82 12.70 -31.01
C SER A 9 6.66 11.21 -30.73
N LYS A 10 7.76 10.47 -30.79
CA LYS A 10 7.90 9.19 -30.08
C LYS A 10 8.03 9.51 -28.59
N TYR A 11 7.39 8.69 -27.75
CA TYR A 11 7.34 8.71 -26.28
C TYR A 11 6.33 9.66 -25.64
N LEU A 12 5.04 9.30 -25.73
CA LEU A 12 4.08 9.55 -24.65
C LEU A 12 4.04 8.31 -23.76
N PHE A 13 4.81 8.32 -22.68
CA PHE A 13 4.53 7.45 -21.53
C PHE A 13 3.46 8.16 -20.68
N PRO A 14 2.33 7.52 -20.34
CA PRO A 14 1.41 8.12 -19.39
C PRO A 14 2.06 8.07 -18.00
N PHE A 15 2.49 9.23 -17.49
CA PHE A 15 2.71 9.41 -16.07
C PHE A 15 1.34 9.39 -15.39
N PHE A 16 0.97 8.24 -14.80
CA PHE A 16 -0.14 8.19 -13.87
C PHE A 16 0.33 8.75 -12.52
N ILE A 17 -0.03 10.01 -12.24
CA ILE A 17 0.10 10.61 -10.90
C ILE A 17 -1.14 10.17 -10.11
N LEU A 18 -0.94 9.49 -8.98
CA LEU A 18 -1.97 8.73 -8.28
C LEU A 18 -2.17 9.22 -6.84
N VAL A 19 -3.13 10.10 -6.61
CA VAL A 19 -3.18 10.89 -5.38
C VAL A 19 -4.01 10.23 -4.27
N SER A 20 -3.54 10.27 -3.01
CA SER A 20 -4.37 10.00 -1.81
C SER A 20 -5.09 11.28 -1.38
N PHE A 21 -6.38 11.19 -1.05
CA PHE A 21 -7.19 12.36 -0.76
C PHE A 21 -7.38 12.51 0.75
N ILE A 22 -7.28 13.73 1.25
CA ILE A 22 -8.06 14.14 2.41
C ILE A 22 -9.19 14.99 1.86
N SER A 23 -10.38 15.02 2.44
CA SER A 23 -11.43 15.97 2.08
C SER A 23 -12.21 16.51 3.29
N CYS A 24 -12.76 17.71 3.20
CA CYS A 24 -13.45 18.35 4.31
C CYS A 24 -14.73 19.02 3.83
N GLU A 25 -15.88 18.62 4.36
CA GLU A 25 -17.17 19.20 3.99
C GLU A 25 -17.61 20.26 5.00
N ARG A 26 -18.13 21.41 4.51
CA ARG A 26 -18.84 22.39 5.35
C ARG A 26 -20.34 22.30 5.06
N LEU A 27 -21.14 22.16 6.11
CA LEU A 27 -22.61 22.11 6.04
C LEU A 27 -23.16 23.23 6.93
N ASP A 28 -23.06 24.49 6.48
CA ASP A 28 -23.85 25.57 7.06
C ASP A 28 -24.03 26.68 6.03
N ASN A 29 -25.30 26.99 5.71
CA ASN A 29 -25.68 27.86 4.59
C ASN A 29 -25.86 29.34 4.97
N ASN A 30 -25.56 29.77 6.21
CA ASN A 30 -25.84 31.14 6.64
C ASN A 30 -24.96 31.59 7.81
N ILE A 31 -23.71 32.01 7.55
CA ILE A 31 -22.93 32.85 8.47
C ILE A 31 -22.07 33.81 7.63
N ASP A 32 -21.96 35.06 8.08
CA ASP A 32 -21.08 36.11 7.57
C ASP A 32 -19.63 35.64 7.31
N PRO A 33 -18.88 36.33 6.44
CA PRO A 33 -17.53 35.97 6.02
C PRO A 33 -16.52 36.13 7.18
N VAL A 34 -16.46 35.17 8.09
CA VAL A 34 -15.35 35.06 9.05
C VAL A 34 -14.24 34.29 8.35
N SER A 35 -13.09 34.95 8.14
CA SER A 35 -11.85 34.26 7.76
C SER A 35 -11.49 33.32 8.90
N ASN A 36 -11.54 32.04 8.65
CA ASN A 36 -11.11 31.05 9.62
C ASN A 36 -9.75 30.52 9.17
N GLU A 37 -8.88 30.22 10.12
CA GLU A 37 -7.58 29.62 9.86
C GLU A 37 -7.60 28.15 10.27
N ALA A 38 -7.01 27.30 9.42
CA ALA A 38 -6.71 25.93 9.75
C ALA A 38 -5.18 25.77 9.82
N GLU A 39 -4.68 25.42 10.99
CA GLU A 39 -3.31 24.99 11.21
C GLU A 39 -3.24 23.48 10.99
N VAL A 40 -2.47 23.06 9.99
CA VAL A 40 -2.19 21.66 9.68
C VAL A 40 -0.80 21.34 10.18
N THR A 41 -0.71 20.48 11.20
CA THR A 41 0.57 19.96 11.68
C THR A 41 0.72 18.52 11.20
N ILE A 42 1.85 18.18 10.61
CA ILE A 42 2.13 16.83 10.12
C ILE A 42 3.46 16.36 10.71
N ASN A 43 3.42 15.21 11.38
CA ASN A 43 4.58 14.59 11.97
C ASN A 43 4.77 13.18 11.39
N PHE A 44 5.80 13.01 10.56
CA PHE A 44 6.16 11.70 10.04
C PHE A 44 6.94 10.94 11.11
N LEU A 45 6.35 9.86 11.61
CA LEU A 45 6.92 9.11 12.73
C LEU A 45 8.11 8.24 12.34
N TYR A 46 8.19 7.87 11.06
CA TYR A 46 9.06 6.77 10.61
C TYR A 46 10.09 7.15 9.54
N PHE A 47 9.90 8.27 8.86
CA PHE A 47 10.84 8.75 7.84
C PHE A 47 10.69 10.27 7.65
N THR A 48 11.61 10.89 6.91
CA THR A 48 11.51 12.32 6.57
C THR A 48 11.20 12.50 5.09
N PRO A 49 10.03 13.06 4.74
CA PRO A 49 9.77 13.44 3.36
C PRO A 49 10.62 14.66 2.98
N TYR A 50 11.11 14.69 1.74
CA TYR A 50 11.72 15.84 1.07
C TYR A 50 10.69 16.90 0.62
N ARG A 51 9.48 16.47 0.30
CA ARG A 51 8.41 17.38 -0.15
C ARG A 51 7.06 16.87 0.30
N ILE A 52 6.17 17.80 0.67
CA ILE A 52 4.74 17.55 0.82
C ILE A 52 3.98 18.53 -0.06
N GLN A 53 3.15 18.01 -0.96
CA GLN A 53 2.10 18.82 -1.56
C GLN A 53 0.86 18.79 -0.69
N ILE A 54 0.16 19.92 -0.58
CA ILE A 54 -1.14 20.05 0.09
C ILE A 54 -2.06 20.78 -0.88
N ASN A 55 -3.11 20.10 -1.35
CA ASN A 55 -4.14 20.74 -2.17
C ASN A 55 -5.18 21.41 -1.27
N SER A 56 -5.63 22.61 -1.64
CA SER A 56 -6.88 23.18 -1.13
C SER A 56 -7.80 23.47 -2.30
N THR A 57 -9.10 23.20 -2.15
CA THR A 57 -10.08 23.49 -3.22
C THR A 57 -10.31 24.98 -3.45
N ILE A 58 -9.73 25.85 -2.62
CA ILE A 58 -9.95 27.30 -2.66
C ILE A 58 -8.82 27.98 -3.47
N ASP A 59 -7.56 27.55 -3.30
CA ASP A 59 -6.39 28.19 -3.95
C ASP A 59 -5.65 27.28 -4.95
N GLY A 60 -6.11 26.05 -5.16
CA GLY A 60 -5.40 25.03 -5.92
C GLY A 60 -4.29 24.36 -5.11
N TRP A 61 -3.29 23.80 -5.81
CA TRP A 61 -2.19 23.08 -5.17
C TRP A 61 -1.18 24.05 -4.54
N ALA A 62 -1.07 24.05 -3.20
CA ALA A 62 0.07 24.64 -2.50
C ALA A 62 1.16 23.57 -2.36
N THR A 63 2.34 23.82 -2.95
CA THR A 63 3.50 22.92 -2.80
C THR A 63 4.38 23.42 -1.67
N HIS A 64 4.57 22.60 -0.64
CA HIS A 64 5.46 22.89 0.48
C HIS A 64 6.69 22.00 0.41
N ASN A 65 7.87 22.60 0.20
CA ASN A 65 9.13 21.86 0.29
C ASN A 65 9.47 21.66 1.77
N ILE A 66 9.85 20.44 2.14
CA ILE A 66 10.25 20.11 3.51
C ILE A 66 11.74 19.84 3.50
N TRP A 67 12.48 20.81 4.03
CA TRP A 67 13.93 20.77 3.98
C TRP A 67 14.54 20.09 5.20
N GLN A 68 13.74 19.76 6.23
CA GLN A 68 14.24 19.21 7.49
C GLN A 68 13.33 18.11 8.07
N PRO A 69 13.93 17.09 8.71
CA PRO A 69 13.23 16.12 9.55
C PRO A 69 12.37 16.77 10.63
N GLY A 70 11.24 16.14 10.96
CA GLY A 70 10.46 16.45 12.16
C GLY A 70 9.02 16.89 11.89
N THR A 71 8.42 17.46 12.93
CA THR A 71 7.07 18.02 12.88
C THR A 71 7.06 19.28 12.04
N ASN A 72 6.26 19.29 10.97
CA ASN A 72 6.10 20.43 10.09
C ASN A 72 4.69 21.01 10.28
N THR A 73 4.62 22.32 10.52
CA THR A 73 3.36 23.04 10.72
C THR A 73 3.12 24.01 9.58
N PHE A 74 1.94 23.92 8.96
CA PHE A 74 1.49 24.73 7.85
C PHE A 74 0.23 25.46 8.25
N LYS A 75 0.17 26.77 8.02
CA LYS A 75 -1.03 27.57 8.26
C LYS A 75 -1.75 27.85 6.95
N TYR A 76 -3.05 27.60 6.93
CA TYR A 76 -3.92 27.88 5.79
C TYR A 76 -5.05 28.80 6.25
N THR A 77 -5.07 30.01 5.69
CA THR A 77 -6.20 30.93 5.86
C THR A 77 -7.24 30.59 4.80
N TYR A 78 -8.51 30.42 5.19
CA TYR A 78 -9.59 30.21 4.22
C TYR A 78 -10.64 31.31 4.31
N ASN A 79 -10.96 31.87 3.15
CA ASN A 79 -11.97 32.91 2.99
C ASN A 79 -13.19 32.30 2.31
N ASN A 80 -14.39 32.52 2.87
CA ASN A 80 -15.68 32.25 2.21
C ASN A 80 -15.90 30.86 1.62
N VAL A 81 -16.20 29.89 2.48
CA VAL A 81 -16.80 28.62 2.06
C VAL A 81 -18.33 28.76 2.12
N THR A 82 -18.92 29.40 1.12
CA THR A 82 -20.38 29.35 0.88
C THR A 82 -20.68 28.16 -0.03
N GLY A 83 -21.42 27.15 0.48
CA GLY A 83 -21.80 25.94 -0.25
C GLY A 83 -21.02 24.68 0.13
N THR A 84 -21.43 23.53 -0.44
CA THR A 84 -20.89 22.16 -0.27
C THR A 84 -19.49 21.97 -0.89
N ASN A 85 -18.58 22.91 -0.65
CA ASN A 85 -17.20 22.82 -1.14
C ASN A 85 -16.39 21.88 -0.23
N LYS A 86 -15.91 20.77 -0.81
CA LYS A 86 -15.08 19.78 -0.12
C LYS A 86 -13.61 20.21 -0.12
N MET A 87 -13.03 20.67 0.99
CA MET A 87 -11.60 20.99 1.09
C MET A 87 -10.77 19.72 1.05
N SER A 88 -10.03 19.46 -0.03
CA SER A 88 -9.23 18.22 -0.15
C SER A 88 -7.73 18.33 0.06
N ILE A 89 -7.21 17.99 1.26
CA ILE A 89 -5.76 17.99 1.57
C ILE A 89 -5.08 16.75 0.95
N LYS A 90 -4.59 16.88 -0.27
CA LYS A 90 -3.86 15.79 -0.91
C LYS A 90 -2.42 15.79 -0.45
N PHE A 91 -1.86 14.64 -0.04
CA PHE A 91 -0.42 14.50 0.21
C PHE A 91 0.26 13.75 -0.93
N ALA A 92 1.34 14.32 -1.44
CA ALA A 92 2.30 13.62 -2.26
C ALA A 92 3.67 13.80 -1.62
N VAL A 93 4.30 12.68 -1.27
CA VAL A 93 5.55 12.66 -0.52
C VAL A 93 6.69 12.35 -1.49
N GLN A 94 7.65 13.25 -1.64
CA GLN A 94 8.92 12.91 -2.30
C GLN A 94 9.91 12.54 -1.19
N ASN A 95 10.67 11.44 -1.30
CA ASN A 95 11.69 11.07 -0.30
C ASN A 95 13.09 11.21 -0.93
N THR A 96 14.04 11.80 -0.20
CA THR A 96 15.47 11.86 -0.57
C THR A 96 16.38 11.15 0.42
N THR A 97 15.88 10.74 1.58
CA THR A 97 16.67 10.00 2.59
C THR A 97 16.30 8.53 2.53
N VAL A 98 16.92 7.84 1.58
CA VAL A 98 17.06 6.39 1.58
C VAL A 98 18.45 6.10 2.16
N PRO A 99 18.65 5.00 2.92
CA PRO A 99 19.96 4.64 3.49
C PRO A 99 21.12 4.80 2.49
N PRO A 100 22.34 5.10 2.98
CA PRO A 100 23.49 5.59 2.20
C PRO A 100 23.92 4.75 0.97
N ASP A 101 23.35 3.56 0.78
CA ASP A 101 23.55 2.71 -0.39
C ASP A 101 22.68 3.11 -1.61
N PHE A 102 21.81 4.10 -1.49
CA PHE A 102 20.94 4.60 -2.56
C PHE A 102 21.35 6.00 -3.03
N TYR A 103 22.23 6.06 -4.03
CA TYR A 103 22.59 7.32 -4.68
C TYR A 103 21.56 7.72 -5.75
N ASN A 104 21.17 9.01 -5.74
CA ASN A 104 20.34 9.74 -6.73
C ASN A 104 18.84 9.41 -6.82
N LEU A 105 18.01 10.14 -6.03
CA LEU A 105 16.54 10.12 -6.09
C LEU A 105 15.93 11.52 -6.27
N ASP A 106 16.21 12.18 -7.40
CA ASP A 106 15.74 13.56 -7.61
C ASP A 106 14.28 13.72 -8.11
N SER A 107 13.43 12.67 -8.19
CA SER A 107 12.10 12.87 -8.81
C SER A 107 10.97 11.86 -8.56
N VAL A 108 11.02 11.00 -7.52
CA VAL A 108 9.93 10.03 -7.30
C VAL A 108 8.89 10.55 -6.30
N TRP A 109 7.67 10.83 -6.80
CA TRP A 109 6.49 11.04 -5.97
C TRP A 109 6.03 9.69 -5.41
N VAL A 110 6.13 9.53 -4.10
CA VAL A 110 5.55 8.41 -3.37
C VAL A 110 4.07 8.73 -3.19
N ASN A 111 3.28 8.15 -4.08
CA ASN A 111 1.83 8.11 -3.96
C ASN A 111 1.50 7.11 -2.84
N GLY A 112 1.45 7.60 -1.60
CA GLY A 112 1.21 6.78 -0.42
C GLY A 112 -0.23 6.26 -0.40
N GLY A 113 -0.50 5.13 -1.05
CA GLY A 113 -1.75 4.37 -0.91
C GLY A 113 -2.03 3.91 0.54
N GLY A 114 -1.06 4.04 1.44
CA GLY A 114 -1.20 3.79 2.88
C GLY A 114 -1.97 4.87 3.66
N GLY A 115 -2.46 5.93 3.03
CA GLY A 115 -3.23 6.99 3.70
C GLY A 115 -2.41 7.71 4.80
N ILE A 116 -3.05 8.55 5.60
CA ILE A 116 -2.41 9.30 6.70
C ILE A 116 -1.55 8.46 7.64
N ALA A 117 -1.78 7.16 7.76
CA ALA A 117 -1.39 6.38 8.92
C ALA A 117 0.15 6.35 9.15
N TYR A 118 0.96 6.68 8.14
CA TYR A 118 2.40 6.89 8.27
C TYR A 118 2.81 8.19 9.01
N ALA A 119 1.88 9.11 9.26
CA ALA A 119 2.08 10.42 9.89
C ALA A 119 0.97 10.75 10.91
N ASP A 120 1.33 11.42 12.00
CA ASP A 120 0.38 12.08 12.88
C ASP A 120 0.02 13.44 12.26
N VAL A 121 -1.20 13.57 11.73
CA VAL A 121 -1.72 14.83 11.19
C VAL A 121 -2.66 15.42 12.23
N LYS A 122 -2.46 16.70 12.53
CA LYS A 122 -3.34 17.48 13.40
C LYS A 122 -3.93 18.63 12.62
N ILE A 123 -5.21 18.91 12.86
CA ILE A 123 -5.88 20.14 12.40
C ILE A 123 -6.24 20.95 13.63
N ASN A 124 -5.72 22.18 13.73
CA ASN A 124 -5.91 23.06 14.88
C ASN A 124 -5.59 22.36 16.22
N GLY A 125 -4.49 21.60 16.24
CA GLY A 125 -4.03 20.85 17.40
C GLY A 125 -4.74 19.51 17.66
N VAL A 126 -5.80 19.17 16.93
CA VAL A 126 -6.55 17.91 17.09
C VAL A 126 -6.02 16.84 16.13
N SER A 127 -5.52 15.72 16.68
CA SER A 127 -5.03 14.58 15.89
C SER A 127 -6.17 13.91 15.11
N LEU A 128 -5.93 13.71 13.82
CA LEU A 128 -6.79 12.91 12.95
C LEU A 128 -6.36 11.44 13.08
N ASN A 129 -7.26 10.60 13.58
CA ASN A 129 -7.06 9.16 13.72
C ASN A 129 -7.94 8.37 12.72
N TYR A 130 -8.06 7.05 12.89
CA TYR A 130 -8.86 6.18 12.02
C TYR A 130 -10.35 6.54 11.95
N GLN A 131 -10.91 7.30 12.92
CA GLN A 131 -12.30 7.78 12.85
C GLN A 131 -12.54 8.76 11.69
N TYR A 132 -11.47 9.32 11.13
CA TYR A 132 -11.53 10.18 9.96
C TYR A 132 -11.18 9.45 8.66
N ALA A 133 -10.71 8.20 8.72
CA ALA A 133 -10.26 7.46 7.54
C ALA A 133 -11.44 6.79 6.83
N ILE A 134 -11.67 7.05 5.54
CA ILE A 134 -12.77 6.53 4.71
C ILE A 134 -12.18 5.72 3.54
N ASP A 135 -12.74 4.54 3.22
CA ASP A 135 -12.33 3.79 2.03
C ASP A 135 -12.73 4.54 0.75
N ASN A 136 -11.77 4.76 -0.16
CA ASN A 136 -11.97 5.55 -1.36
C ASN A 136 -12.24 4.73 -2.63
N GLY A 137 -12.54 3.44 -2.51
CA GLY A 137 -13.02 2.69 -3.67
C GLY A 137 -11.92 2.17 -4.61
N GLN A 138 -10.70 2.72 -4.62
CA GLN A 138 -9.63 2.23 -5.51
C GLN A 138 -8.21 2.11 -4.92
N ARG A 139 -7.82 2.89 -3.90
CA ARG A 139 -6.38 3.15 -3.63
C ARG A 139 -5.98 3.26 -2.16
N GLY A 140 -6.88 2.94 -1.23
CA GLY A 140 -6.61 2.95 0.20
C GLY A 140 -7.65 3.76 0.98
N SER A 141 -7.21 4.40 2.04
CA SER A 141 -8.06 5.19 2.93
C SER A 141 -7.75 6.68 2.78
N ASP A 142 -8.78 7.46 2.44
CA ASP A 142 -8.76 8.91 2.47
C ASP A 142 -9.06 9.40 3.88
N ILE A 143 -8.61 10.60 4.28
CA ILE A 143 -9.18 11.22 5.49
C ILE A 143 -10.32 12.12 5.09
N ILE A 144 -11.49 11.97 5.69
CA ILE A 144 -12.58 12.90 5.49
C ILE A 144 -13.06 13.45 6.83
N PHE A 145 -12.99 14.77 6.99
CA PHE A 145 -13.44 15.48 8.18
C PHE A 145 -14.41 16.63 7.84
N LYS A 146 -14.88 17.34 8.85
CA LYS A 146 -15.65 18.58 8.77
C LYS A 146 -15.01 19.56 9.74
N LEU A 147 -15.08 20.86 9.49
CA LEU A 147 -14.66 21.86 10.47
C LEU A 147 -15.89 22.44 11.16
N ASN A 148 -15.88 22.39 12.49
CA ASN A 148 -16.85 23.08 13.34
C ASN A 148 -16.64 24.60 13.26
N SER A 149 -17.61 25.37 13.77
CA SER A 149 -17.52 26.84 13.81
C SER A 149 -16.37 27.37 14.66
N ASP A 150 -15.86 26.56 15.61
CA ASP A 150 -14.69 26.85 16.44
C ASP A 150 -13.36 26.39 15.78
N GLY A 151 -13.41 25.88 14.55
CA GLY A 151 -12.24 25.39 13.81
C GLY A 151 -11.79 23.98 14.19
N THR A 152 -12.46 23.28 15.09
CA THR A 152 -12.11 21.89 15.43
C THR A 152 -12.58 20.91 14.34
N PRO A 153 -11.79 19.86 14.04
CA PRO A 153 -12.21 18.85 13.06
C PRO A 153 -13.20 17.84 13.68
N ALA A 154 -14.35 17.65 13.05
CA ALA A 154 -15.31 16.59 13.32
C ALA A 154 -15.26 15.50 12.23
N PRO A 155 -15.56 14.23 12.52
CA PRO A 155 -15.67 13.21 11.47
C PRO A 155 -16.71 13.59 10.40
N SER A 156 -16.49 13.14 9.17
CA SER A 156 -17.40 13.42 8.04
C SER A 156 -18.82 12.88 8.23
N GLY A 157 -19.01 11.91 9.12
CA GLY A 157 -20.25 11.14 9.26
C GLY A 157 -20.34 9.97 8.27
N LEU A 158 -19.34 9.81 7.39
CA LEU A 158 -19.15 8.59 6.61
C LEU A 158 -18.59 7.47 7.50
N THR A 159 -18.87 6.22 7.16
CA THR A 159 -18.38 5.05 7.90
C THR A 159 -16.86 4.99 7.81
N PRO A 160 -16.14 5.09 8.93
CA PRO A 160 -14.69 4.99 8.90
C PRO A 160 -14.22 3.57 8.61
N VAL A 161 -13.05 3.46 7.97
CA VAL A 161 -12.31 2.20 7.97
C VAL A 161 -11.69 2.00 9.35
N SER A 162 -11.81 0.78 9.86
CA SER A 162 -11.09 0.36 11.06
C SER A 162 -10.09 -0.71 10.63
N PRO A 163 -8.91 -0.32 10.11
CA PRO A 163 -7.86 -1.31 9.89
C PRO A 163 -7.52 -1.97 11.22
N ASP A 164 -7.08 -3.23 11.16
CA ASP A 164 -6.58 -3.92 12.34
C ASP A 164 -5.32 -3.19 12.83
N GLU A 165 -5.33 -2.70 14.07
CA GLU A 165 -4.26 -1.89 14.66
C GLU A 165 -2.92 -2.63 14.74
N ARG A 166 -2.92 -3.96 14.60
CA ARG A 166 -1.69 -4.75 14.50
C ARG A 166 -1.00 -4.61 13.16
N VAL A 167 -1.72 -4.25 12.09
CA VAL A 167 -1.13 -4.04 10.78
C VAL A 167 -0.39 -2.72 10.77
N GLN A 168 0.82 -2.72 10.22
CA GLN A 168 1.62 -1.52 10.13
C GLN A 168 0.89 -0.43 9.35
N PRO A 169 0.86 0.82 9.83
CA PRO A 169 0.06 1.88 9.23
C PRO A 169 0.25 2.05 7.72
N GLU A 170 1.49 1.91 7.23
CA GLU A 170 1.82 2.00 5.81
C GLU A 170 1.35 0.81 4.96
N ALA A 171 1.08 -0.33 5.60
CA ALA A 171 0.58 -1.57 5.02
C ALA A 171 -0.93 -1.78 5.31
N ALA A 172 -1.51 -0.92 6.14
CA ALA A 172 -2.93 -0.88 6.50
C ALA A 172 -3.75 -0.25 5.36
N HIS A 173 -3.57 -0.72 4.14
CA HIS A 173 -4.54 -0.48 3.09
C HIS A 173 -5.79 -1.29 3.45
N GLY A 174 -6.90 -0.61 3.80
CA GLY A 174 -8.16 -1.20 4.25
C GLY A 174 -8.90 -2.04 3.19
N ARG A 175 -8.20 -2.53 2.18
CA ARG A 175 -8.72 -3.09 0.95
C ARG A 175 -8.31 -4.55 0.82
N ARG A 176 -9.32 -5.43 1.00
CA ARG A 176 -9.42 -6.65 0.20
C ARG A 176 -9.67 -6.17 -1.23
N THR A 177 -8.63 -6.01 -2.03
CA THR A 177 -8.83 -5.51 -3.39
C THR A 177 -8.28 -6.43 -4.41
N VAL A 178 -9.20 -7.03 -5.12
CA VAL A 178 -9.01 -7.37 -6.52
C VAL A 178 -8.96 -6.06 -7.31
N ILE A 179 -7.76 -5.70 -7.78
CA ILE A 179 -7.53 -4.54 -8.64
C ILE A 179 -7.81 -4.93 -10.09
N ASN A 180 -7.19 -6.01 -10.53
CA ASN A 180 -7.37 -6.57 -11.86
C ASN A 180 -7.80 -8.04 -11.69
N PRO A 181 -9.10 -8.36 -11.82
CA PRO A 181 -9.56 -9.76 -11.64
C PRO A 181 -9.03 -10.71 -12.72
N LEU A 182 -8.56 -10.16 -13.85
CA LEU A 182 -8.09 -10.88 -15.01
C LEU A 182 -6.78 -10.26 -15.54
N PRO A 183 -5.90 -11.07 -16.18
CA PRO A 183 -4.63 -10.58 -16.69
C PRO A 183 -4.82 -9.64 -17.89
N PRO A 184 -3.96 -8.63 -18.02
CA PRO A 184 -3.75 -7.93 -19.28
C PRO A 184 -3.28 -8.89 -20.39
N PRO A 185 -3.59 -8.62 -21.68
CA PRO A 185 -3.22 -9.51 -22.78
C PRO A 185 -1.71 -9.79 -22.94
N ASP A 186 -0.85 -8.87 -22.49
CA ASP A 186 0.61 -8.98 -22.56
C ASP A 186 1.25 -9.64 -21.32
N LYS A 187 0.43 -10.09 -20.36
CA LYS A 187 0.86 -10.74 -19.11
C LYS A 187 0.31 -12.17 -19.01
N PRO A 188 0.80 -13.13 -19.82
CA PRO A 188 0.25 -14.48 -19.87
C PRO A 188 0.69 -15.39 -18.72
N TYR A 189 1.45 -14.85 -17.75
CA TYR A 189 1.91 -15.58 -16.57
C TYR A 189 1.39 -14.90 -15.30
N MET A 190 1.36 -15.66 -14.22
CA MET A 190 1.07 -15.14 -12.89
C MET A 190 2.07 -15.64 -11.86
N GLN A 191 2.19 -14.88 -10.78
CA GLN A 191 3.05 -15.17 -9.66
C GLN A 191 2.30 -14.84 -8.37
N ALA A 192 2.09 -15.85 -7.55
CA ALA A 192 1.60 -15.68 -6.20
C ALA A 192 2.71 -15.10 -5.34
N TRP A 193 2.35 -14.12 -4.53
CA TRP A 193 3.25 -13.51 -3.58
C TRP A 193 2.62 -13.50 -2.20
N PHE A 194 3.47 -13.45 -1.19
CA PHE A 194 3.09 -13.29 0.20
C PHE A 194 4.01 -12.27 0.84
N GLN A 195 3.50 -11.62 1.87
CA GLN A 195 4.29 -10.71 2.67
C GLN A 195 4.03 -10.87 4.15
N ALA A 196 5.05 -10.61 4.96
CA ALA A 196 4.98 -10.64 6.40
C ALA A 196 5.64 -9.41 7.00
N LEU A 197 5.03 -8.96 8.10
CA LEU A 197 5.46 -7.83 8.91
C LEU A 197 5.43 -8.24 10.38
N GLN A 198 6.30 -7.63 11.17
CA GLN A 198 6.09 -7.56 12.61
C GLN A 198 4.81 -6.74 12.88
N ASP A 199 4.02 -7.10 13.88
CA ASP A 199 2.85 -6.30 14.28
C ASP A 199 3.26 -4.88 14.72
N HIS A 200 2.40 -3.90 14.49
CA HIS A 200 2.60 -2.52 14.91
C HIS A 200 2.79 -2.40 16.42
N GLY A 201 3.77 -1.59 16.83
CA GLY A 201 4.10 -1.34 18.24
C GLY A 201 4.70 -2.53 19.00
N SER A 202 4.80 -3.73 18.40
CA SER A 202 5.32 -4.90 19.09
C SER A 202 6.83 -5.05 18.95
N SER A 203 7.50 -5.33 20.06
CA SER A 203 8.91 -5.75 20.13
C SER A 203 9.08 -7.24 20.42
N SER A 204 7.98 -7.97 20.63
CA SER A 204 8.00 -9.40 20.92
C SER A 204 8.54 -10.20 19.72
N GLU A 205 9.23 -11.28 20.02
CA GLU A 205 9.71 -12.20 19.01
C GLU A 205 8.56 -12.78 18.18
N SER A 206 8.79 -12.98 16.89
CA SER A 206 7.83 -13.55 15.97
C SER A 206 8.50 -14.50 14.98
N THR A 207 7.74 -15.47 14.49
CA THR A 207 8.21 -16.47 13.52
C THR A 207 7.10 -16.80 12.55
N VAL A 208 7.47 -16.95 11.28
CA VAL A 208 6.60 -17.46 10.22
C VAL A 208 7.24 -18.71 9.66
N GLU A 209 6.48 -19.79 9.62
CA GLU A 209 6.86 -21.06 8.97
C GLU A 209 5.89 -21.36 7.83
N VAL A 210 6.40 -21.53 6.62
CA VAL A 210 5.63 -21.68 5.38
C VAL A 210 5.84 -23.08 4.82
N LYS A 211 4.75 -23.83 4.63
CA LYS A 211 4.80 -25.20 4.12
C LYS A 211 4.71 -25.29 2.60
N ASN A 212 3.85 -24.49 1.99
CA ASN A 212 3.62 -24.51 0.55
C ASN A 212 3.04 -23.20 0.04
N ILE A 213 3.06 -23.01 -1.28
CA ILE A 213 2.26 -22.02 -2.00
C ILE A 213 1.43 -22.76 -3.04
N ARG A 214 0.11 -22.68 -2.94
CA ARG A 214 -0.84 -23.30 -3.87
C ARG A 214 -1.55 -22.22 -4.67
N VAL A 215 -1.50 -22.35 -5.99
CA VAL A 215 -2.11 -21.40 -6.92
C VAL A 215 -3.17 -22.11 -7.73
N TYR A 216 -4.33 -21.48 -7.86
CA TYR A 216 -5.49 -22.01 -8.53
C TYR A 216 -6.08 -20.99 -9.51
N ALA A 217 -6.83 -21.49 -10.49
CA ALA A 217 -7.68 -20.67 -11.36
C ALA A 217 -9.11 -21.20 -11.43
N TYR A 218 -10.07 -20.30 -11.48
CA TYR A 218 -11.45 -20.62 -11.83
C TYR A 218 -11.56 -20.71 -13.35
N LEU A 219 -12.02 -21.83 -13.90
CA LEU A 219 -12.09 -22.06 -15.34
C LEU A 219 -13.53 -21.96 -15.85
N GLY A 220 -13.77 -21.13 -16.87
CA GLY A 220 -15.10 -20.89 -17.44
C GLY A 220 -16.10 -20.50 -16.35
N ASN A 221 -17.22 -21.22 -16.30
CA ASN A 221 -18.31 -20.99 -15.34
C ASN A 221 -18.16 -21.78 -14.03
N SER A 222 -17.00 -22.41 -13.76
CA SER A 222 -16.78 -23.17 -12.52
C SER A 222 -16.76 -22.25 -11.29
N SER A 223 -17.47 -22.66 -10.25
CA SER A 223 -17.38 -22.09 -8.89
C SER A 223 -16.29 -22.73 -8.05
N THR A 224 -15.68 -23.82 -8.51
CA THR A 224 -14.58 -24.51 -7.83
C THR A 224 -13.27 -24.21 -8.57
N PRO A 225 -12.23 -23.69 -7.89
CA PRO A 225 -10.98 -23.36 -8.53
C PRO A 225 -10.15 -24.64 -8.77
N THR A 226 -9.50 -24.72 -9.93
CA THR A 226 -8.60 -25.83 -10.31
C THR A 226 -7.18 -25.51 -9.86
N LEU A 227 -6.52 -26.45 -9.17
CA LEU A 227 -5.12 -26.32 -8.76
C LEU A 227 -4.22 -26.29 -10.01
N LEU A 228 -3.40 -25.26 -10.12
CA LEU A 228 -2.42 -25.09 -11.20
C LEU A 228 -1.00 -25.40 -10.75
N GLN A 229 -0.66 -25.04 -9.50
CA GLN A 229 0.65 -25.31 -8.92
C GLN A 229 0.54 -25.54 -7.42
N ASN A 230 1.33 -26.48 -6.91
CA ASN A 230 1.63 -26.64 -5.49
C ASN A 230 3.15 -26.55 -5.31
N TYR A 231 3.64 -25.38 -4.97
CA TYR A 231 5.06 -25.10 -4.75
C TYR A 231 5.46 -25.45 -3.31
N THR A 232 6.50 -26.26 -3.16
CA THR A 232 7.06 -26.69 -1.87
C THR A 232 8.55 -26.43 -1.86
N TYR A 233 9.10 -26.10 -0.69
CA TYR A 233 10.54 -25.90 -0.54
C TYR A 233 11.26 -27.24 -0.41
N THR A 234 12.43 -27.35 -1.04
CA THR A 234 13.28 -28.54 -0.94
C THR A 234 14.07 -28.49 0.37
N PRO A 235 13.97 -29.49 1.25
CA PRO A 235 14.77 -29.55 2.48
C PRO A 235 16.27 -29.38 2.19
N GLY A 236 16.94 -28.50 2.94
CA GLY A 236 18.37 -28.21 2.76
C GLY A 236 18.73 -27.33 1.56
N SER A 237 17.75 -26.88 0.77
CA SER A 237 17.97 -25.84 -0.24
C SER A 237 18.36 -24.52 0.44
N THR A 238 19.32 -23.81 -0.15
CA THR A 238 19.62 -22.40 0.19
C THR A 238 18.89 -21.44 -0.75
N PHE A 239 18.19 -21.97 -1.75
CA PHE A 239 17.42 -21.20 -2.71
C PHE A 239 15.96 -21.14 -2.26
N TYR A 240 15.47 -19.92 -2.11
CA TYR A 240 14.07 -19.58 -1.99
C TYR A 240 13.88 -18.17 -2.54
N ASP A 241 12.75 -17.98 -3.18
CA ASP A 241 12.44 -16.77 -3.91
C ASP A 241 11.79 -15.75 -2.98
N GLY A 242 12.48 -14.63 -2.78
CA GLY A 242 12.02 -13.57 -1.88
C GLY A 242 13.03 -12.46 -1.63
N GLY A 243 12.52 -11.37 -1.08
CA GLY A 243 13.26 -10.15 -0.79
C GLY A 243 12.81 -9.47 0.50
N LEU A 244 13.75 -8.76 1.12
CA LEU A 244 13.55 -7.86 2.24
C LEU A 244 13.46 -6.42 1.74
N PHE A 245 12.24 -5.91 1.68
CA PHE A 245 11.94 -4.56 1.22
C PHE A 245 11.91 -3.58 2.39
N TYR A 246 12.31 -2.33 2.17
CA TYR A 246 12.09 -1.31 3.18
C TYR A 246 10.60 -1.06 3.37
N ARG A 247 10.19 -0.96 4.65
CA ARG A 247 8.83 -0.58 5.01
C ARG A 247 8.53 0.88 4.71
N TYR A 248 9.53 1.75 4.76
CA TYR A 248 9.34 3.19 4.64
C TYR A 248 10.03 3.79 3.41
N PRO A 249 9.26 4.33 2.45
CA PRO A 249 7.82 4.12 2.28
C PRO A 249 7.51 2.71 1.76
N PHE A 250 6.29 2.23 2.00
CA PHE A 250 5.88 0.86 1.67
C PHE A 250 5.92 0.66 0.15
N PHE A 251 6.86 -0.17 -0.33
CA PHE A 251 7.15 -0.42 -1.74
C PHE A 251 7.19 0.86 -2.60
N LEU A 252 8.37 1.48 -2.76
CA LEU A 252 8.58 2.57 -3.70
C LEU A 252 8.24 2.14 -5.14
N GLN A 253 6.99 2.36 -5.57
CA GLN A 253 6.56 2.05 -6.93
C GLN A 253 7.44 2.79 -7.94
N GLY A 254 7.88 2.04 -8.95
CA GLY A 254 8.31 2.60 -10.22
C GLY A 254 9.82 2.78 -10.43
N ARG A 255 10.69 2.64 -9.43
CA ARG A 255 12.16 2.72 -9.70
C ARG A 255 13.08 1.81 -8.89
N TYR A 256 12.69 1.27 -7.73
CA TYR A 256 13.62 0.46 -6.93
C TYR A 256 12.90 -0.71 -6.27
N ASP A 257 12.84 -1.82 -7.00
CA ASP A 257 12.60 -3.16 -6.45
C ASP A 257 13.85 -3.69 -5.73
N TYR A 258 14.71 -2.80 -5.21
CA TYR A 258 15.94 -3.17 -4.54
C TYR A 258 15.60 -3.70 -3.16
N HIS A 259 15.85 -4.98 -2.99
CA HIS A 259 15.66 -5.70 -1.75
C HIS A 259 16.97 -6.38 -1.35
N SER A 260 17.19 -6.52 -0.05
CA SER A 260 18.18 -7.47 0.43
C SER A 260 17.62 -8.88 0.25
N PRO A 261 18.45 -9.89 -0.06
CA PRO A 261 17.93 -11.25 -0.16
C PRO A 261 17.44 -11.70 1.22
N MET A 262 16.35 -12.47 1.25
CA MET A 262 15.90 -13.13 2.49
C MET A 262 16.87 -14.24 2.92
N THR A 263 17.79 -14.69 2.04
CA THR A 263 18.80 -15.76 2.29
C THR A 263 19.66 -15.57 3.53
N THR A 264 19.84 -14.32 3.96
CA THR A 264 20.64 -14.00 5.15
C THR A 264 19.91 -14.31 6.47
N TYR A 265 18.57 -14.32 6.47
CA TYR A 265 17.77 -14.30 7.70
C TYR A 265 16.59 -15.28 7.71
N ALA A 266 16.50 -16.13 6.70
CA ALA A 266 15.54 -17.21 6.63
C ALA A 266 16.28 -18.53 6.37
N ASN A 267 15.60 -19.65 6.57
CA ASN A 267 16.14 -20.97 6.29
C ASN A 267 15.02 -21.93 5.91
N ILE A 268 15.37 -23.01 5.22
CA ILE A 268 14.46 -24.14 5.02
C ILE A 268 14.79 -25.19 6.08
N ASN A 269 13.82 -25.54 6.91
CA ASN A 269 14.03 -26.55 7.96
C ASN A 269 14.07 -27.98 7.38
N SER A 270 14.34 -28.98 8.23
CA SER A 270 14.44 -30.39 7.82
C SER A 270 13.14 -30.95 7.24
N SER A 271 12.00 -30.31 7.51
CA SER A 271 10.68 -30.69 6.99
C SER A 271 10.38 -30.05 5.62
N GLY A 272 11.27 -29.20 5.09
CA GLY A 272 11.03 -28.50 3.84
C GLY A 272 10.13 -27.28 3.99
N ASN A 273 10.09 -26.66 5.17
CA ASN A 273 9.33 -25.43 5.40
C ASN A 273 10.28 -24.23 5.42
N LEU A 274 9.90 -23.14 4.76
CA LEU A 274 10.60 -21.86 4.85
C LEU A 274 10.29 -21.22 6.20
N VAL A 275 11.31 -20.89 6.98
CA VAL A 275 11.21 -20.31 8.32
C VAL A 275 11.94 -18.98 8.37
N PHE A 276 11.31 -17.96 8.94
CA PHE A 276 11.91 -16.65 9.14
C PHE A 276 11.25 -15.86 10.28
N HIS A 277 11.88 -14.76 10.69
CA HIS A 277 11.55 -14.02 11.90
C HIS A 277 11.29 -12.53 11.62
N PRO A 278 10.03 -12.12 11.39
CA PRO A 278 9.71 -10.70 11.15
C PRO A 278 10.26 -9.74 12.21
N SER A 279 10.34 -10.20 13.47
CA SER A 279 10.91 -9.45 14.58
C SER A 279 12.40 -9.12 14.45
N TYR A 280 13.20 -9.93 13.75
CA TYR A 280 14.65 -9.70 13.63
C TYR A 280 14.97 -8.47 12.78
N ILE A 281 14.08 -8.13 11.84
CA ILE A 281 14.25 -6.97 10.96
C ILE A 281 12.90 -6.27 10.82
N ASN A 282 12.45 -5.71 11.94
CA ASN A 282 11.13 -5.11 12.06
C ASN A 282 10.90 -3.91 11.13
N ASN A 283 11.93 -3.30 10.56
CA ASN A 283 11.83 -2.20 9.59
C ASN A 283 11.75 -2.68 8.12
N LYS A 284 11.61 -4.01 7.90
CA LYS A 284 11.49 -4.62 6.57
C LYS A 284 10.15 -5.33 6.36
N VAL A 285 9.76 -5.40 5.09
CA VAL A 285 8.72 -6.29 4.58
C VAL A 285 9.42 -7.55 4.11
N TRP A 286 9.05 -8.69 4.68
CA TRP A 286 9.45 -10.00 4.18
C TRP A 286 8.51 -10.34 3.04
N HIS A 287 9.00 -10.47 1.82
CA HIS A 287 8.16 -10.70 0.65
C HIS A 287 8.69 -11.89 -0.14
N TRP A 288 7.87 -12.88 -0.40
CA TRP A 288 8.28 -14.12 -1.06
C TRP A 288 7.22 -14.58 -2.06
N TRP A 289 7.62 -15.41 -3.01
CA TRP A 289 6.75 -15.83 -4.10
C TRP A 289 6.99 -17.28 -4.52
N ASN A 290 6.12 -17.80 -5.38
CA ASN A 290 6.32 -19.09 -6.01
C ASN A 290 7.24 -18.99 -7.24
N GLU A 291 8.03 -20.04 -7.48
CA GLU A 291 8.73 -20.26 -8.75
C GLU A 291 8.59 -21.71 -9.23
N PRO A 292 8.56 -21.96 -10.55
CA PRO A 292 8.49 -20.97 -11.62
C PRO A 292 7.14 -20.24 -11.64
N ARG A 293 7.11 -19.06 -12.29
CA ARG A 293 5.87 -18.40 -12.73
C ARG A 293 4.93 -19.37 -13.47
N ILE A 294 3.62 -19.15 -13.34
CA ILE A 294 2.59 -20.07 -13.83
C ILE A 294 1.92 -19.49 -15.07
N SER A 295 1.84 -20.26 -16.16
CA SER A 295 1.06 -19.88 -17.34
C SER A 295 -0.43 -19.81 -17.02
N ILE A 296 -1.08 -18.74 -17.46
CA ILE A 296 -2.51 -18.52 -17.21
C ILE A 296 -3.35 -19.30 -18.23
N PRO A 297 -4.31 -20.13 -17.81
CA PRO A 297 -5.23 -20.79 -18.74
C PRO A 297 -6.11 -19.79 -19.51
N ASN A 298 -6.30 -20.00 -20.81
CA ASN A 298 -7.05 -19.08 -21.69
C ASN A 298 -8.51 -18.82 -21.27
N ASN A 299 -9.11 -19.73 -20.49
CA ASN A 299 -10.49 -19.62 -20.00
C ASN A 299 -10.57 -19.31 -18.49
N ALA A 300 -9.51 -18.77 -17.89
CA ALA A 300 -9.53 -18.34 -16.51
C ALA A 300 -10.51 -17.18 -16.30
N THR A 301 -11.35 -17.28 -15.28
CA THR A 301 -12.33 -16.26 -14.87
C THR A 301 -12.06 -15.70 -13.47
N GLY A 302 -10.93 -16.06 -12.88
CA GLY A 302 -10.45 -15.60 -11.58
C GLY A 302 -9.37 -16.53 -11.03
N PHE A 303 -8.80 -16.16 -9.89
CA PHE A 303 -7.64 -16.82 -9.31
C PHE A 303 -7.78 -16.96 -7.80
N ARG A 304 -7.08 -17.95 -7.24
CA ARG A 304 -6.99 -18.14 -5.79
C ARG A 304 -5.57 -18.56 -5.45
N VAL A 305 -5.05 -18.01 -4.37
CA VAL A 305 -3.74 -18.32 -3.80
C VAL A 305 -3.97 -18.77 -2.37
N GLU A 306 -3.34 -19.88 -1.99
CA GLU A 306 -3.35 -20.39 -0.63
C GLU A 306 -1.94 -20.73 -0.18
N SER A 307 -1.68 -20.61 1.12
CA SER A 307 -0.50 -21.18 1.73
C SER A 307 -0.82 -21.64 3.15
N GLU A 308 -0.38 -22.85 3.49
CA GLU A 308 -0.39 -23.34 4.87
C GLU A 308 0.83 -22.78 5.61
N MET A 309 0.58 -22.11 6.74
CA MET A 309 1.63 -21.49 7.55
C MET A 309 1.39 -21.65 9.05
N ILE A 310 2.46 -21.58 9.84
CA ILE A 310 2.38 -21.27 11.28
C ILE A 310 2.86 -19.83 11.44
N ILE A 311 2.05 -19.01 12.12
CA ILE A 311 2.41 -17.64 12.49
C ILE A 311 2.47 -17.62 14.01
N THR A 312 3.65 -17.41 14.57
CA THR A 312 3.90 -17.40 16.02
C THR A 312 4.29 -15.99 16.46
N GLY A 313 3.74 -15.55 17.58
CA GLY A 313 4.02 -14.23 18.15
C GLY A 313 3.37 -13.09 17.36
N SER A 314 3.98 -11.91 17.46
CA SER A 314 3.46 -10.66 16.90
C SER A 314 3.86 -10.48 15.43
N ALA A 315 3.29 -11.29 14.55
CA ALA A 315 3.45 -11.13 13.11
C ALA A 315 2.10 -11.17 12.37
N SER A 316 2.08 -10.43 11.26
CA SER A 316 0.97 -10.38 10.32
C SER A 316 1.44 -10.82 8.94
N VAL A 317 0.64 -11.65 8.26
CA VAL A 317 0.94 -12.17 6.91
C VAL A 317 -0.22 -11.88 5.95
N GLN A 318 0.08 -11.52 4.72
CA GLN A 318 -0.89 -11.31 3.65
C GLN A 318 -0.47 -12.07 2.39
N ALA A 319 -1.44 -12.52 1.60
CA ALA A 319 -1.24 -13.13 0.29
C ALA A 319 -1.72 -12.20 -0.83
N GLY A 320 -1.16 -12.35 -2.02
CA GLY A 320 -1.64 -11.70 -3.23
C GLY A 320 -1.14 -12.37 -4.51
N LEU A 321 -1.40 -11.74 -5.65
CA LEU A 321 -1.07 -12.26 -6.97
C LEU A 321 -0.71 -11.13 -7.93
N ASP A 322 0.36 -11.34 -8.70
CA ASP A 322 0.74 -10.49 -9.82
C ASP A 322 0.54 -11.19 -11.16
N PHE A 323 0.13 -10.44 -12.18
CA PHE A 323 0.27 -10.84 -13.58
C PHE A 323 1.61 -10.37 -14.15
N LYS A 324 2.37 -11.30 -14.71
CA LYS A 324 3.73 -11.08 -15.22
C LYS A 324 3.80 -11.41 -16.71
N SER A 325 4.73 -10.77 -17.41
CA SER A 325 5.20 -11.28 -18.71
C SER A 325 6.26 -12.36 -18.49
N SER A 326 6.73 -13.02 -19.55
CA SER A 326 7.81 -14.02 -19.44
C SER A 326 9.15 -13.41 -19.03
N THR A 327 9.36 -12.11 -19.26
CA THR A 327 10.68 -11.47 -19.14
C THR A 327 10.70 -10.25 -18.22
N ALA A 328 9.56 -9.66 -17.88
CA ALA A 328 9.52 -8.48 -17.02
C ALA A 328 9.58 -8.88 -15.54
N ALA A 329 10.37 -8.14 -14.75
CA ALA A 329 10.29 -8.20 -13.29
C ALA A 329 8.97 -7.56 -12.78
N GLN A 330 8.54 -6.48 -13.44
CA GLN A 330 7.33 -5.75 -13.07
C GLN A 330 6.05 -6.48 -13.48
N GLY A 331 5.13 -6.56 -12.53
CA GLY A 331 3.81 -7.15 -12.69
C GLY A 331 2.70 -6.12 -12.67
N ASP A 332 1.52 -6.56 -13.08
CA ASP A 332 0.27 -5.87 -12.85
C ASP A 332 -0.43 -6.59 -11.70
N GLU A 333 -0.64 -5.88 -10.61
CA GLU A 333 -1.23 -6.41 -9.39
C GLU A 333 -2.66 -6.92 -9.68
N CYS A 334 -2.92 -8.20 -9.40
CA CYS A 334 -4.27 -8.75 -9.39
C CYS A 334 -4.97 -8.32 -8.10
N GLY A 335 -4.29 -8.40 -6.97
CA GLY A 335 -4.83 -8.00 -5.68
C GLY A 335 -4.21 -8.71 -4.49
N ALA A 336 -4.62 -8.23 -3.31
CA ALA A 336 -4.20 -8.75 -2.02
C ALA A 336 -5.39 -9.21 -1.17
N GLY A 337 -5.16 -10.24 -0.35
CA GLY A 337 -6.12 -10.80 0.59
C GLY A 337 -6.10 -10.07 1.94
N GLU A 338 -6.72 -10.69 2.94
CA GLU A 338 -6.66 -10.17 4.31
C GLU A 338 -5.32 -10.45 4.97
N TRP A 339 -4.97 -9.59 5.94
CA TRP A 339 -3.95 -9.90 6.92
C TRP A 339 -4.42 -11.04 7.85
N LYS A 340 -3.58 -12.05 8.02
CA LYS A 340 -3.69 -13.10 9.02
C LYS A 340 -2.64 -12.88 10.09
N PHE A 341 -2.96 -13.29 11.31
CA PHE A 341 -2.15 -13.00 12.50
C PHE A 341 -1.76 -14.30 13.22
N GLY A 342 -0.88 -14.17 14.21
CA GLY A 342 -0.49 -15.28 15.06
C GLY A 342 -1.69 -16.01 15.67
N GLN A 343 -1.75 -17.33 15.45
CA GLN A 343 -2.74 -18.22 16.10
C GLN A 343 -2.13 -19.61 16.32
N PRO A 344 -2.67 -20.43 17.25
CA PRO A 344 -2.11 -21.75 17.51
C PRO A 344 -2.20 -22.68 16.29
N GLY A 345 -1.05 -23.21 15.87
CA GLY A 345 -0.96 -24.26 14.85
C GLY A 345 -0.97 -23.77 13.40
N TRP A 346 -1.18 -24.71 12.49
CA TRP A 346 -1.25 -24.45 11.05
C TRP A 346 -2.53 -23.70 10.70
N GLN A 347 -2.39 -22.67 9.88
CA GLN A 347 -3.48 -21.87 9.34
C GLN A 347 -3.28 -21.66 7.84
N THR A 348 -4.36 -21.37 7.12
CA THR A 348 -4.30 -21.05 5.70
C THR A 348 -4.42 -19.55 5.48
N VAL A 349 -3.41 -18.94 4.87
CA VAL A 349 -3.47 -17.58 4.35
C VAL A 349 -3.98 -17.65 2.91
N VAL A 350 -5.00 -16.83 2.60
CA VAL A 350 -5.73 -16.92 1.32
C VAL A 350 -5.87 -15.55 0.66
N PHE A 351 -5.66 -15.53 -0.65
CA PHE A 351 -6.19 -14.51 -1.56
C PHE A 351 -7.12 -15.19 -2.56
N ASP A 352 -8.30 -14.62 -2.81
CA ASP A 352 -9.29 -15.17 -3.74
C ASP A 352 -9.96 -14.03 -4.55
N SER A 353 -9.69 -14.00 -5.84
CA SER A 353 -10.14 -12.91 -6.71
C SER A 353 -11.64 -12.91 -7.00
N LYS A 354 -12.39 -13.93 -6.57
CA LYS A 354 -13.85 -13.97 -6.70
C LYS A 354 -14.59 -13.58 -5.42
N TYR A 355 -13.95 -13.71 -4.26
CA TYR A 355 -14.60 -13.56 -2.95
C TYR A 355 -14.01 -12.46 -2.06
N ASN A 356 -12.91 -11.84 -2.46
CA ASN A 356 -12.29 -10.70 -1.76
C ASN A 356 -12.87 -9.34 -2.18
N ASN A 357 -14.19 -9.21 -2.31
CA ASN A 357 -14.88 -7.94 -2.57
C ASN A 357 -15.32 -7.24 -1.29
#